data_AF-W7UBD3-F1
#
_entry.id   AF-W7UBD3-F1
#
_cell.length_a   1.000
_cell.length_b   1.000
_cell.length_c   1.000
_cell.angle_alpha   90.00
_cell.angle_beta   90.00
_cell.angle_gamma   90.00
#
_symmetry.space_group_name_H-M   'P 1'
#
loop_
_entity.id
_entity.type
_entity.pdbx_description
1 polymer ?
#
loop_
_entity_poly.entity_id
_entity_poly.type
_entity_poly.pdbx_seq_one_letter_code
_entity_poly.pdbx_strand_id
1 'polypeptide(L)'
;MLIFKLPLEDVLSHPDLAKRYCLLGSVQLQTSESKALPSIVPEGLLQRHNIVLGPITLGQVDEVRPWLHNGARKAFFAVPRETVVEHLKIQLAGLPRERVGVSVVLEGKDAVEADAMAGGQFLEHIAKLYEVASSVQINFGNDSIKSEESLICLANAIHHGIKCQGATSLSQELVVEAPASMQWSAEGIKALNKESIRVLLHGAPSEIINCHLVAGLKEPVLPLKQAAVDGVGAFLACLRTDRPDGLFTTVVVDECNVALGLVYSSAESVRTSVAELRGVYFSRSRGGLWRKGDSSGALQELVGLDVDCDSDALRFVVRQRGKPPVSAQKAANGYRKGLNLTIAAALKYGLFPHV
;
A
#
# COMPACT_ATOMS: atom_id res chain seq x y z
N MET A 1 -5.88 -0.10 2.33
CA MET A 1 -4.51 -0.07 1.78
C MET A 1 -4.58 -0.48 0.31
N LEU A 2 -4.07 0.37 -0.58
CA LEU A 2 -4.03 0.10 -2.03
C LEU A 2 -2.95 -0.94 -2.34
N ILE A 3 -3.19 -1.79 -3.34
CA ILE A 3 -2.18 -2.69 -3.90
C ILE A 3 -1.95 -2.28 -5.36
N PHE A 4 -0.70 -1.97 -5.72
CA PHE A 4 -0.30 -1.55 -7.05
C PHE A 4 0.33 -2.71 -7.81
N LYS A 5 -0.27 -3.08 -8.93
CA LYS A 5 0.24 -4.12 -9.82
C LYS A 5 1.37 -3.55 -10.69
N LEU A 6 2.57 -4.13 -10.63
CA LEU A 6 3.72 -3.73 -11.47
C LEU A 6 4.37 -4.96 -12.13
N PRO A 7 4.82 -4.87 -13.39
CA PRO A 7 5.63 -5.93 -13.99
C PRO A 7 6.94 -6.13 -13.22
N LEU A 8 7.29 -7.38 -12.93
CA LEU A 8 8.53 -7.69 -12.23
C LEU A 8 9.75 -7.16 -12.98
N GLU A 9 9.78 -7.30 -14.30
CA GLU A 9 10.90 -6.86 -15.14
C GLU A 9 11.14 -5.35 -15.14
N ASP A 10 10.08 -4.56 -15.08
CA ASP A 10 10.17 -3.11 -14.94
C ASP A 10 10.79 -2.73 -13.59
N VAL A 11 10.39 -3.43 -12.53
CA VAL A 11 10.92 -3.21 -11.17
C VAL A 11 12.37 -3.68 -11.06
N LEU A 12 12.74 -4.79 -11.69
CA LEU A 12 14.13 -5.27 -11.73
C LEU A 12 15.03 -4.30 -12.50
N SER A 13 14.52 -3.72 -13.60
CA SER A 13 15.25 -2.74 -14.41
C SER A 13 15.31 -1.36 -13.75
N HIS A 14 14.28 -1.00 -12.97
CA HIS A 14 14.14 0.28 -12.28
C HIS A 14 13.70 0.08 -10.82
N PRO A 15 14.60 -0.33 -9.90
CA PRO A 15 14.26 -0.65 -8.52
C PRO A 15 13.57 0.48 -7.75
N ASP A 16 13.83 1.74 -8.11
CA ASP A 16 13.21 2.91 -7.48
C ASP A 16 11.70 3.02 -7.77
N LEU A 17 11.20 2.35 -8.81
CA LEU A 17 9.77 2.28 -9.12
C LEU A 17 9.00 1.64 -7.95
N ALA A 18 9.44 0.46 -7.51
CA ALA A 18 8.81 -0.23 -6.39
C ALA A 18 8.88 0.60 -5.09
N LYS A 19 10.00 1.29 -4.84
CA LYS A 19 10.15 2.16 -3.67
C LYS A 19 9.09 3.25 -3.63
N ARG A 20 8.84 3.93 -4.76
CA ARG A 20 7.84 5.01 -4.86
C ARG A 20 6.43 4.51 -4.60
N TYR A 21 6.03 3.42 -5.24
CA TYR A 21 4.68 2.86 -5.03
C TYR A 21 4.49 2.26 -3.64
N CYS A 22 5.56 1.73 -3.03
CA CYS A 22 5.51 1.25 -1.66
C CYS A 22 5.36 2.35 -0.61
N LEU A 23 5.61 3.62 -0.95
CA LEU A 23 5.20 4.75 -0.10
C LEU A 23 3.67 4.85 -0.02
N LEU A 24 2.96 4.50 -1.09
CA LEU A 24 1.51 4.71 -1.21
C LEU A 24 0.70 3.47 -0.78
N GLY A 25 1.33 2.29 -0.73
CA GLY A 25 0.64 1.04 -0.45
C GLY A 25 1.51 -0.19 -0.64
N SER A 26 0.86 -1.34 -0.85
CA SER A 26 1.58 -2.56 -1.24
C SER A 26 1.83 -2.57 -2.74
N VAL A 27 2.92 -3.21 -3.17
CA VAL A 27 3.21 -3.43 -4.60
C VAL A 27 3.15 -4.91 -4.87
N GLN A 28 2.31 -5.31 -5.82
CA GLN A 28 2.21 -6.69 -6.27
C GLN A 28 2.96 -6.87 -7.58
N LEU A 29 4.06 -7.63 -7.52
CA LEU A 29 4.93 -7.91 -8.66
C LEU A 29 4.33 -9.03 -9.51
N GLN A 30 4.11 -8.73 -10.80
CA GLN A 30 3.60 -9.65 -11.79
C GLN A 30 4.75 -10.36 -12.50
N THR A 31 4.69 -11.69 -12.50
CA THR A 31 5.52 -12.54 -13.33
C THR A 31 4.71 -12.99 -14.54
N SER A 32 5.30 -13.01 -15.73
CA SER A 32 4.69 -13.76 -16.82
C SER A 32 4.76 -15.26 -16.49
N GLU A 33 3.73 -16.02 -16.88
CA GLU A 33 3.58 -17.46 -16.55
C GLU A 33 4.78 -18.33 -16.93
N SER A 34 5.63 -17.87 -17.87
CA SER A 34 6.79 -18.59 -18.38
C SER A 34 8.14 -18.15 -17.81
N LYS A 35 8.18 -17.14 -16.95
CA LYS A 35 9.43 -16.50 -16.52
C LYS A 35 9.69 -16.79 -15.04
N ALA A 36 10.79 -17.47 -14.78
CA ALA A 36 11.21 -17.83 -13.43
C ALA A 36 11.53 -16.57 -12.60
N LEU A 37 11.19 -16.61 -11.32
CA LEU A 37 11.63 -15.61 -10.36
C LEU A 37 13.15 -15.73 -10.16
N PRO A 38 13.90 -14.62 -10.12
CA PRO A 38 15.31 -14.69 -9.85
C PRO A 38 15.52 -15.22 -8.42
N SER A 39 16.46 -16.16 -8.30
CA SER A 39 16.78 -16.82 -7.02
C SER A 39 17.45 -15.85 -6.02
N ILE A 40 18.07 -14.80 -6.54
CA ILE A 40 18.69 -13.72 -5.76
C ILE A 40 17.77 -12.50 -5.85
N VAL A 41 17.26 -12.07 -4.70
CA VAL A 41 16.46 -10.86 -4.58
C VAL A 41 17.40 -9.64 -4.69
N PRO A 42 17.09 -8.64 -5.53
CA PRO A 42 17.85 -7.40 -5.56
C PRO A 42 17.93 -6.72 -4.19
N GLU A 43 19.11 -6.23 -3.86
CA GLU A 43 19.36 -5.58 -2.57
C GLU A 43 18.47 -4.34 -2.39
N GLY A 44 17.88 -4.21 -1.19
CA GLY A 44 17.00 -3.08 -0.85
C GLY A 44 15.60 -3.12 -1.46
N LEU A 45 15.29 -4.05 -2.37
CA LEU A 45 13.94 -4.17 -2.95
C LEU A 45 12.90 -4.54 -1.89
N LEU A 46 13.21 -5.52 -1.03
CA LEU A 46 12.26 -6.02 -0.02
C LEU A 46 12.34 -5.29 1.32
N GLN A 47 13.42 -4.55 1.58
CA GLN A 47 13.60 -3.90 2.88
C GLN A 47 12.57 -2.78 3.05
N ARG A 48 11.60 -3.00 3.95
CA ARG A 48 10.50 -2.07 4.33
C ARG A 48 9.46 -1.76 3.26
N HIS A 49 9.61 -2.34 2.07
CA HIS A 49 8.64 -2.22 1.01
C HIS A 49 7.60 -3.31 1.18
N ASN A 50 6.31 -2.95 1.14
CA ASN A 50 5.19 -3.88 1.22
C ASN A 50 5.04 -4.64 -0.11
N ILE A 51 6.03 -5.47 -0.45
CA ILE A 51 6.06 -6.25 -1.69
C ILE A 51 5.24 -7.53 -1.51
N VAL A 52 4.36 -7.75 -2.47
CA VAL A 52 3.54 -8.94 -2.65
C VAL A 52 3.94 -9.58 -3.98
N LEU A 53 3.98 -10.90 -4.05
CA LEU A 53 4.29 -11.64 -5.26
C LEU A 53 3.03 -12.23 -5.88
N GLY A 54 2.98 -12.27 -7.21
CA GLY A 54 2.00 -13.05 -7.97
C GLY A 54 0.84 -12.27 -8.56
N PRO A 55 -0.16 -12.94 -9.16
CA PRO A 55 -0.37 -14.38 -9.09
C PRO A 55 0.76 -15.21 -9.73
N ILE A 56 1.17 -16.31 -9.07
CA ILE A 56 2.24 -17.22 -9.54
C ILE A 56 1.66 -18.64 -9.62
N THR A 57 2.13 -19.47 -10.55
CA THR A 57 1.74 -20.87 -10.63
C THR A 57 2.29 -21.69 -9.45
N LEU A 58 1.53 -22.70 -9.02
CA LEU A 58 1.94 -23.65 -7.96
C LEU A 58 3.25 -24.39 -8.25
N GLY A 59 3.67 -24.49 -9.51
CA GLY A 59 4.96 -25.08 -9.89
C GLY A 59 6.19 -24.26 -9.47
N GLN A 60 6.01 -22.99 -9.09
CA GLN A 60 7.11 -22.07 -8.76
C GLN A 60 7.24 -21.84 -7.24
N VAL A 61 6.65 -22.71 -6.41
CA VAL A 61 6.70 -22.61 -4.94
C VAL A 61 8.14 -22.50 -4.42
N ASP A 62 9.07 -23.26 -4.99
CA ASP A 62 10.48 -23.24 -4.58
C ASP A 62 11.19 -21.94 -4.97
N GLU A 63 10.78 -21.28 -6.05
CA GLU A 63 11.32 -19.99 -6.47
C GLU A 63 10.84 -18.83 -5.57
N VAL A 64 9.64 -18.96 -5.00
CA VAL A 64 9.03 -17.99 -4.09
C VAL A 64 9.63 -18.06 -2.69
N ARG A 65 10.11 -19.23 -2.27
CA ARG A 65 10.62 -19.48 -0.92
C ARG A 65 11.73 -18.49 -0.52
N PRO A 66 12.80 -18.27 -1.32
CA PRO A 66 13.81 -17.25 -1.02
C PRO A 66 13.23 -15.85 -0.82
N TRP A 67 12.25 -15.44 -1.62
CA TRP A 67 11.65 -14.12 -1.52
C TRP A 67 10.89 -13.91 -0.22
N LEU A 68 10.09 -14.90 0.21
CA LEU A 68 9.38 -14.85 1.48
C LEU A 68 10.36 -14.81 2.67
N HIS A 69 11.43 -15.61 2.62
CA HIS A 69 12.48 -15.57 3.65
C HIS A 69 13.21 -14.22 3.70
N ASN A 70 13.42 -13.57 2.55
CA ASN A 70 14.12 -12.28 2.45
C ASN A 70 13.21 -11.05 2.65
N GLY A 71 11.96 -11.25 3.08
CA GLY A 71 11.11 -10.16 3.56
C GLY A 71 9.92 -9.80 2.67
N ALA A 72 9.67 -10.53 1.57
CA ALA A 72 8.41 -10.35 0.85
C ALA A 72 7.22 -10.63 1.79
N ARG A 73 6.22 -9.75 1.75
CA ARG A 73 5.10 -9.75 2.69
C ARG A 73 4.21 -10.97 2.48
N LYS A 74 3.90 -11.28 1.23
CA LYS A 74 2.95 -12.32 0.84
C LYS A 74 3.19 -12.78 -0.60
N ALA A 75 2.83 -14.02 -0.92
CA ALA A 75 2.79 -14.53 -2.29
C ALA A 75 1.41 -15.10 -2.60
N PHE A 76 0.83 -14.71 -3.73
CA PHE A 76 -0.43 -15.22 -4.24
C PHE A 76 -0.19 -16.31 -5.28
N PHE A 77 -0.77 -17.49 -5.06
CA PHE A 77 -0.71 -18.61 -5.98
C PHE A 77 -2.00 -18.70 -6.79
N ALA A 78 -1.90 -18.68 -8.11
CA ALA A 78 -3.03 -18.89 -9.01
C ALA A 78 -3.51 -20.34 -8.90
N VAL A 79 -4.81 -20.52 -8.65
CA VAL A 79 -5.45 -21.83 -8.55
C VAL A 79 -6.72 -21.88 -9.39
N PRO A 80 -7.03 -23.03 -10.03
CA PRO A 80 -8.33 -23.27 -10.63
C PRO A 80 -9.48 -23.16 -9.62
N ARG A 81 -10.69 -22.87 -10.10
CA ARG A 81 -11.88 -22.73 -9.25
C ARG A 81 -12.27 -24.03 -8.54
N GLU A 82 -12.08 -25.18 -9.18
CA GLU A 82 -12.43 -26.49 -8.64
C GLU A 82 -11.28 -27.15 -7.89
N THR A 83 -10.30 -26.37 -7.42
CA THR A 83 -9.10 -26.93 -6.79
C THR A 83 -9.43 -27.70 -5.52
N VAL A 84 -8.84 -28.88 -5.36
CA VAL A 84 -8.97 -29.66 -4.13
C VAL A 84 -8.04 -29.09 -3.06
N VAL A 85 -8.60 -28.61 -1.96
CA VAL A 85 -7.89 -27.94 -0.87
C VAL A 85 -6.79 -28.82 -0.25
N GLU A 86 -7.01 -30.12 -0.16
CA GLU A 86 -6.01 -31.08 0.34
C GLU A 86 -4.75 -31.13 -0.54
N HIS A 87 -4.88 -30.99 -1.86
CA HIS A 87 -3.72 -30.91 -2.75
C HIS A 87 -2.93 -29.60 -2.52
N LEU A 88 -3.64 -28.49 -2.29
CA LEU A 88 -2.99 -27.21 -1.95
C LEU A 88 -2.22 -27.28 -0.63
N LYS A 89 -2.76 -27.96 0.39
CA LYS A 89 -2.06 -28.18 1.67
C LYS A 89 -0.72 -28.87 1.48
N ILE A 90 -0.66 -29.86 0.57
CA ILE A 90 0.57 -30.59 0.27
C ILE A 90 1.54 -29.72 -0.53
N GLN A 91 1.08 -29.04 -1.57
CA GLN A 91 1.95 -28.26 -2.46
C GLN A 91 2.53 -27.00 -1.78
N LEU A 92 1.75 -26.37 -0.91
CA LEU A 92 2.16 -25.18 -0.16
C LEU A 92 2.78 -25.53 1.19
N ALA A 93 3.00 -26.82 1.46
CA ALA A 93 3.62 -27.29 2.69
C ALA A 93 5.01 -26.66 2.89
N GLY A 94 5.25 -26.19 4.12
CA GLY A 94 6.52 -25.57 4.48
C GLY A 94 6.67 -24.11 4.05
N LEU A 95 5.63 -23.48 3.50
CA LEU A 95 5.54 -22.02 3.46
C LEU A 95 4.80 -21.48 4.69
N PRO A 96 5.15 -20.29 5.20
CA PRO A 96 4.44 -19.66 6.31
C PRO A 96 3.03 -19.25 5.87
N ARG A 97 1.99 -19.89 6.43
CA ARG A 97 0.57 -19.67 6.05
C ARG A 97 0.16 -18.20 6.07
N GLU A 98 0.67 -17.42 7.01
CA GLU A 98 0.39 -15.99 7.14
C GLU A 98 0.87 -15.17 5.92
N ARG A 99 1.87 -15.68 5.18
CA ARG A 99 2.41 -15.07 3.96
C ARG A 99 1.98 -15.77 2.67
N VAL A 100 1.03 -16.69 2.75
CA VAL A 100 0.47 -17.39 1.58
C VAL A 100 -0.92 -16.84 1.30
N GLY A 101 -1.12 -16.42 0.05
CA GLY A 101 -2.42 -16.08 -0.52
C GLY A 101 -2.76 -17.02 -1.67
N VAL A 102 -4.05 -17.21 -1.92
CA VAL A 102 -4.54 -17.98 -3.06
C VAL A 102 -5.31 -17.03 -3.97
N SER A 103 -5.11 -17.15 -5.29
CA SER A 103 -5.75 -16.31 -6.29
C SER A 103 -6.64 -17.16 -7.19
N VAL A 104 -7.92 -16.79 -7.27
CA VAL A 104 -8.95 -17.46 -8.08
C VAL A 104 -9.46 -16.49 -9.12
N VAL A 105 -9.57 -16.93 -10.37
CA VAL A 105 -10.14 -16.13 -11.46
C VAL A 105 -11.62 -16.46 -11.61
N LEU A 106 -12.45 -15.43 -11.77
CA LEU A 106 -13.88 -15.53 -12.07
C LEU A 106 -14.15 -14.93 -13.45
N GLU A 107 -14.82 -15.69 -14.32
CA GLU A 107 -15.19 -15.27 -15.66
C GLU A 107 -16.65 -14.78 -15.72
N GLY A 108 -17.03 -14.15 -16.84
CA GLY A 108 -18.26 -13.35 -16.95
C GLY A 108 -19.59 -14.06 -16.66
N LYS A 109 -19.69 -15.38 -16.85
CA LYS A 109 -20.89 -16.14 -16.42
C LYS A 109 -20.94 -16.29 -14.89
N ASP A 110 -19.79 -16.46 -14.27
CA ASP A 110 -19.65 -16.66 -12.83
C ASP A 110 -19.87 -15.37 -12.03
N ALA A 111 -19.50 -14.21 -12.58
CA ALA A 111 -19.72 -12.92 -11.94
C ALA A 111 -21.21 -12.53 -11.88
N VAL A 112 -22.00 -12.92 -12.89
CA VAL A 112 -23.45 -12.71 -12.93
C VAL A 112 -24.18 -13.69 -12.00
N GLU A 113 -23.71 -14.94 -11.90
CA GLU A 113 -24.19 -15.91 -10.89
C GLU A 113 -23.77 -15.52 -9.46
N ALA A 114 -22.62 -14.88 -9.31
CA ALA A 114 -22.19 -14.28 -8.06
C ALA A 114 -22.97 -13.00 -7.73
N ASP A 115 -23.85 -12.47 -8.58
CA ASP A 115 -24.83 -11.43 -8.23
C ASP A 115 -26.12 -12.05 -7.66
N ALA A 116 -26.36 -13.35 -7.89
CA ALA A 116 -27.45 -14.13 -7.26
C ALA A 116 -27.10 -14.60 -5.82
N MET A 117 -26.18 -13.90 -5.15
CA MET A 117 -25.59 -14.25 -3.84
C MET A 117 -26.63 -14.43 -2.73
N ALA A 118 -26.83 -15.68 -2.32
CA ALA A 118 -27.08 -16.03 -0.91
C ALA A 118 -26.90 -17.53 -0.56
N GLY A 119 -26.33 -18.38 -1.42
CA GLY A 119 -26.08 -19.77 -1.04
C GLY A 119 -25.41 -20.58 -2.14
N GLY A 120 -24.38 -21.34 -1.79
CA GLY A 120 -23.79 -22.26 -2.75
C GLY A 120 -22.42 -22.80 -2.39
N GLN A 121 -21.99 -23.77 -3.20
CA GLN A 121 -20.71 -24.48 -3.12
C GLN A 121 -19.50 -23.54 -3.27
N PHE A 122 -19.66 -22.39 -3.94
CA PHE A 122 -18.57 -21.44 -4.18
C PHE A 122 -18.10 -20.70 -2.92
N LEU A 123 -19.03 -20.17 -2.11
CA LEU A 123 -18.67 -19.51 -0.85
C LEU A 123 -18.07 -20.52 0.13
N GLU A 124 -18.60 -21.75 0.14
CA GLU A 124 -18.04 -22.85 0.92
C GLU A 124 -16.63 -23.21 0.44
N HIS A 125 -16.39 -23.19 -0.87
CA HIS A 125 -15.06 -23.40 -1.44
C HIS A 125 -14.08 -22.30 -1.02
N ILE A 126 -14.46 -21.01 -1.13
CA ILE A 126 -13.63 -19.89 -0.65
C ILE A 126 -13.32 -20.01 0.85
N ALA A 127 -14.33 -20.35 1.66
CA ALA A 127 -14.14 -20.55 3.10
C ALA A 127 -13.09 -21.64 3.38
N LYS A 128 -13.10 -22.75 2.62
CA LYS A 128 -12.09 -23.81 2.72
C LYS A 128 -10.70 -23.37 2.25
N LEU A 129 -10.58 -22.48 1.26
CA LEU A 129 -9.27 -21.93 0.85
C LEU A 129 -8.56 -21.19 1.99
N TYR A 130 -9.31 -20.54 2.89
CA TYR A 130 -8.75 -19.90 4.07
C TYR A 130 -8.16 -20.89 5.10
N GLU A 131 -8.39 -22.20 4.98
CA GLU A 131 -7.67 -23.18 5.80
C GLU A 131 -6.18 -23.24 5.45
N VAL A 132 -5.83 -22.94 4.18
CA VAL A 132 -4.48 -23.09 3.63
C VAL A 132 -3.76 -21.74 3.49
N ALA A 133 -4.51 -20.66 3.26
CA ALA A 133 -3.98 -19.32 3.05
C ALA A 133 -4.53 -18.31 4.06
N SER A 134 -3.78 -17.22 4.30
CA SER A 134 -4.26 -16.08 5.08
C SER A 134 -5.11 -15.12 4.26
N SER A 135 -5.07 -15.22 2.93
CA SER A 135 -5.79 -14.32 2.03
C SER A 135 -6.25 -15.00 0.76
N VAL A 136 -7.42 -14.57 0.29
CA VAL A 136 -7.97 -15.00 -1.00
C VAL A 136 -8.08 -13.78 -1.89
N GLN A 137 -7.44 -13.85 -3.06
CA GLN A 137 -7.54 -12.86 -4.12
C GLN A 137 -8.52 -13.37 -5.18
N ILE A 138 -9.54 -12.58 -5.47
CA ILE A 138 -10.53 -12.86 -6.50
C ILE A 138 -10.27 -11.92 -7.67
N ASN A 139 -9.97 -12.50 -8.83
CA ASN A 139 -9.70 -11.78 -10.05
C ASN A 139 -10.90 -11.85 -10.97
N PHE A 140 -11.47 -10.70 -11.29
CA PHE A 140 -12.58 -10.62 -12.22
C PHE A 140 -12.04 -10.46 -13.64
N GLY A 141 -12.41 -11.37 -14.55
CA GLY A 141 -12.04 -11.28 -15.96
C GLY A 141 -12.53 -9.96 -16.58
N ASN A 142 -11.78 -9.43 -17.55
CA ASN A 142 -12.00 -8.09 -18.15
C ASN A 142 -13.42 -7.84 -18.69
N ASP A 143 -14.13 -8.90 -19.11
CA ASP A 143 -15.48 -8.78 -19.68
C ASP A 143 -16.61 -8.91 -18.64
N SER A 144 -16.26 -9.23 -17.39
CA SER A 144 -17.21 -9.68 -16.38
C SER A 144 -17.91 -8.54 -15.64
N ILE A 145 -17.22 -7.40 -15.45
CA ILE A 145 -17.72 -6.29 -14.63
C ILE A 145 -17.49 -4.96 -15.35
N LYS A 146 -18.59 -4.27 -15.66
CA LYS A 146 -18.59 -3.07 -16.49
C LYS A 146 -18.72 -1.76 -15.69
N SER A 147 -19.09 -1.84 -14.41
CA SER A 147 -19.27 -0.65 -13.55
C SER A 147 -18.63 -0.84 -12.18
N GLU A 148 -18.18 0.27 -11.62
CA GLU A 148 -17.63 0.35 -10.26
C GLU A 148 -18.66 -0.11 -9.22
N GLU A 149 -19.94 0.30 -9.36
CA GLU A 149 -21.02 -0.08 -8.45
C GLU A 149 -21.26 -1.60 -8.40
N SER A 150 -21.25 -2.27 -9.54
CA SER A 150 -21.42 -3.73 -9.60
C SER A 150 -20.25 -4.45 -8.91
N LEU A 151 -19.02 -3.96 -9.08
CA LEU A 151 -17.85 -4.51 -8.38
C LEU A 151 -17.97 -4.33 -6.86
N ILE A 152 -18.42 -3.17 -6.40
CA ILE A 152 -18.65 -2.86 -4.99
C ILE A 152 -19.72 -3.78 -4.41
N CYS A 153 -20.85 -3.94 -5.10
CA CYS A 153 -21.94 -4.81 -4.67
C CYS A 153 -21.45 -6.25 -4.50
N LEU A 154 -20.79 -6.79 -5.53
CA LEU A 154 -20.29 -8.14 -5.55
C LEU A 154 -19.23 -8.40 -4.47
N ALA A 155 -18.25 -7.50 -4.32
CA ALA A 155 -17.23 -7.61 -3.27
C ALA A 155 -17.84 -7.63 -1.86
N ASN A 156 -18.86 -6.80 -1.62
CA ASN A 156 -19.58 -6.77 -0.35
C ASN A 156 -20.40 -8.05 -0.12
N ALA A 157 -21.04 -8.58 -1.17
CA ALA A 157 -21.82 -9.81 -1.09
C ALA A 157 -20.94 -11.02 -0.76
N ILE A 158 -19.79 -11.17 -1.44
CA ILE A 158 -18.80 -12.22 -1.15
C ILE A 158 -18.30 -12.10 0.28
N HIS A 159 -17.92 -10.90 0.70
CA HIS A 159 -17.42 -10.66 2.05
C HIS A 159 -18.46 -10.99 3.12
N HIS A 160 -19.72 -10.59 2.92
CA HIS A 160 -20.82 -10.91 3.80
C HIS A 160 -21.08 -12.43 3.84
N GLY A 161 -21.08 -13.11 2.69
CA GLY A 161 -21.25 -14.55 2.58
C GLY A 161 -20.20 -15.34 3.38
N ILE A 162 -18.92 -14.94 3.28
CA ILE A 162 -17.83 -15.54 4.04
C ILE A 162 -18.04 -15.34 5.56
N LYS A 163 -18.48 -14.14 5.97
CA LYS A 163 -18.80 -13.87 7.39
C LYS A 163 -19.90 -14.78 7.92
N CYS A 164 -20.97 -14.98 7.15
CA CYS A 164 -22.10 -15.82 7.56
C CYS A 164 -21.73 -17.29 7.74
N GLN A 165 -20.68 -17.78 7.06
CA GLN A 165 -20.18 -19.15 7.23
C GLN A 165 -19.29 -19.35 8.47
N GLY A 166 -19.16 -18.34 9.34
CA GLY A 166 -18.39 -18.44 10.59
C GLY A 166 -16.88 -18.43 10.39
N ALA A 167 -16.40 -18.10 9.18
CA ALA A 167 -15.00 -18.19 8.82
C ALA A 167 -14.11 -17.07 9.38
N THR A 168 -14.65 -16.02 10.02
CA THR A 168 -13.85 -14.84 10.35
C THR A 168 -12.95 -15.02 11.56
N SER A 169 -11.69 -15.36 11.30
CA SER A 169 -10.57 -14.87 12.12
C SER A 169 -10.21 -13.45 11.71
N LEU A 170 -9.62 -12.67 12.63
CA LEU A 170 -9.17 -11.29 12.40
C LEU A 170 -8.10 -11.17 11.30
N SER A 171 -7.51 -12.27 10.82
CA SER A 171 -6.40 -12.29 9.87
C SER A 171 -6.77 -12.48 8.40
N GLN A 172 -8.06 -12.69 8.07
CA GLN A 172 -8.48 -12.96 6.70
C GLN A 172 -8.60 -11.67 5.88
N GLU A 173 -7.92 -11.64 4.73
CA GLU A 173 -8.02 -10.55 3.75
C GLU A 173 -8.63 -11.09 2.44
N LEU A 174 -9.71 -10.44 1.99
CA LEU A 174 -10.25 -10.60 0.64
C LEU A 174 -9.63 -9.53 -0.26
N VAL A 175 -8.90 -9.94 -1.30
CA VAL A 175 -8.37 -9.02 -2.32
C VAL A 175 -9.25 -9.12 -3.56
N VAL A 176 -9.72 -8.00 -4.07
CA VAL A 176 -10.52 -7.92 -5.30
C VAL A 176 -9.70 -7.22 -6.37
N GLU A 177 -9.46 -7.90 -7.49
CA GLU A 177 -8.79 -7.30 -8.64
C GLU A 177 -9.79 -6.67 -9.60
N ALA A 178 -9.59 -5.38 -9.84
CA ALA A 178 -10.36 -4.56 -10.76
C ALA A 178 -9.96 -4.82 -12.23
N PRO A 179 -10.92 -4.81 -13.18
CA PRO A 179 -10.59 -4.76 -14.60
C PRO A 179 -9.70 -3.57 -14.93
N ALA A 180 -8.71 -3.77 -15.81
CA ALA A 180 -7.74 -2.72 -16.16
C ALA A 180 -8.39 -1.50 -16.84
N SER A 181 -9.51 -1.70 -17.54
CA SER A 181 -10.27 -0.64 -18.23
C SER A 181 -11.17 0.19 -17.31
N MET A 182 -11.32 -0.21 -16.04
CA MET A 182 -12.24 0.43 -15.11
C MET A 182 -11.69 1.77 -14.60
N GLN A 183 -12.48 2.83 -14.73
CA GLN A 183 -12.22 4.10 -14.08
C GLN A 183 -12.75 4.06 -12.64
N TRP A 184 -11.97 4.63 -11.71
CA TRP A 184 -12.23 4.56 -10.28
C TRP A 184 -12.57 5.94 -9.73
N SER A 185 -13.67 6.04 -8.98
CA SER A 185 -13.98 7.23 -8.18
C SER A 185 -13.30 7.17 -6.82
N ALA A 186 -13.10 8.32 -6.18
CA ALA A 186 -12.59 8.39 -4.81
C ALA A 186 -13.53 7.67 -3.84
N GLU A 187 -14.84 7.80 -4.07
CA GLU A 187 -15.92 7.22 -3.29
C GLU A 187 -15.95 5.70 -3.41
N GLY A 188 -15.77 5.13 -4.59
CA GLY A 188 -15.76 3.67 -4.75
C GLY A 188 -14.49 3.01 -4.23
N ILE A 189 -13.32 3.66 -4.35
CA ILE A 189 -12.10 3.22 -3.64
C ILE A 189 -12.35 3.17 -2.12
N LYS A 190 -12.99 4.22 -1.56
CA LYS A 190 -13.35 4.26 -0.13
C LYS A 190 -14.36 3.18 0.25
N ALA A 191 -15.36 2.93 -0.60
CA ALA A 191 -16.41 1.94 -0.35
C ALA A 191 -15.87 0.50 -0.25
N LEU A 192 -14.82 0.18 -1.02
CA LEU A 192 -14.16 -1.12 -0.99
C LEU A 192 -13.06 -1.24 0.05
N ASN A 193 -12.45 -0.13 0.47
CA ASN A 193 -11.38 -0.13 1.46
C ASN A 193 -11.92 -0.31 2.89
N LYS A 194 -12.51 -1.47 3.16
CA LYS A 194 -12.97 -1.93 4.49
C LYS A 194 -11.89 -2.76 5.17
N GLU A 195 -11.97 -2.95 6.49
CA GLU A 195 -10.93 -3.65 7.27
C GLU A 195 -10.47 -4.98 6.66
N SER A 196 -11.39 -5.74 6.07
CA SER A 196 -11.13 -7.07 5.48
C SER A 196 -11.12 -7.11 3.95
N ILE A 197 -11.47 -6.03 3.25
CA ILE A 197 -11.50 -5.99 1.78
C ILE A 197 -10.36 -5.07 1.30
N ARG A 198 -9.57 -5.57 0.35
CA ARG A 198 -8.49 -4.82 -0.33
C ARG A 198 -8.76 -4.80 -1.82
N VAL A 199 -8.41 -3.70 -2.47
CA VAL A 199 -8.54 -3.55 -3.91
C VAL A 199 -7.16 -3.58 -4.54
N LEU A 200 -7.00 -4.46 -5.52
CA LEU A 200 -5.84 -4.47 -6.41
C LEU A 200 -6.16 -3.58 -7.62
N LEU A 201 -5.37 -2.51 -7.75
CA LEU A 201 -5.45 -1.59 -8.88
C LEU A 201 -4.32 -1.90 -9.86
N HIS A 202 -4.66 -1.90 -11.15
CA HIS A 202 -3.67 -1.98 -12.23
C HIS A 202 -2.83 -0.69 -12.20
N GLY A 203 -1.60 -0.81 -11.69
CA GLY A 203 -0.65 0.30 -11.67
C GLY A 203 -0.09 0.51 -13.07
N ALA A 204 -0.15 1.72 -13.58
CA ALA A 204 0.56 2.03 -14.81
C ALA A 204 2.06 2.18 -14.55
N PRO A 205 2.91 1.61 -15.41
CA PRO A 205 4.31 1.99 -15.47
C PRO A 205 4.43 3.47 -15.84
N SER A 206 5.13 4.25 -15.02
CA SER A 206 5.93 5.43 -15.42
C SER A 206 5.32 6.76 -15.91
N GLU A 207 4.04 6.94 -16.25
CA GLU A 207 3.57 8.30 -16.65
C GLU A 207 2.85 9.12 -15.57
N ILE A 208 2.43 8.53 -14.44
CA ILE A 208 1.71 9.29 -13.41
C ILE A 208 2.56 9.70 -12.19
N ILE A 209 3.89 9.60 -12.34
CA ILE A 209 4.84 10.35 -11.50
C ILE A 209 5.32 11.62 -12.22
N ASN A 210 4.88 11.87 -13.46
CA ASN A 210 5.17 13.08 -14.22
C ASN A 210 3.90 13.76 -14.73
N CYS A 211 3.24 14.50 -13.84
CA CYS A 211 2.49 15.67 -14.24
C CYS A 211 3.11 16.94 -13.63
N HIS A 212 4.27 17.28 -14.21
CA HIS A 212 4.86 18.60 -14.47
C HIS A 212 5.74 19.32 -13.42
N LEU A 213 6.99 19.58 -13.88
CA LEU A 213 7.96 20.64 -13.54
C LEU A 213 9.11 20.31 -12.55
N VAL A 214 10.09 19.52 -13.02
CA VAL A 214 11.51 19.86 -12.81
C VAL A 214 12.20 19.91 -14.18
N ALA A 215 12.71 21.08 -14.53
CA ALA A 215 13.38 21.36 -15.79
C ALA A 215 14.54 20.39 -16.06
N GLY A 216 14.50 19.65 -17.18
CA GLY A 216 15.74 19.17 -17.82
C GLY A 216 15.81 17.78 -18.45
N LEU A 217 14.82 16.89 -18.31
CA LEU A 217 14.86 15.62 -19.03
C LEU A 217 14.09 15.73 -20.36
N LYS A 218 14.84 15.68 -21.46
CA LYS A 218 14.32 15.55 -22.83
C LYS A 218 14.07 14.07 -23.11
N GLU A 219 12.82 13.77 -23.46
CA GLU A 219 12.28 12.52 -24.02
C GLU A 219 11.53 11.56 -23.07
N PRO A 220 10.34 11.07 -23.48
CA PRO A 220 9.54 10.11 -22.74
C PRO A 220 10.06 8.68 -22.99
N VAL A 221 10.21 7.90 -21.93
CA VAL A 221 10.47 6.45 -22.05
C VAL A 221 9.11 5.73 -22.02
N LEU A 222 8.71 5.29 -23.22
CA LEU A 222 7.65 4.31 -23.57
C LEU A 222 6.19 4.82 -23.68
N PRO A 223 5.48 4.48 -24.78
CA PRO A 223 4.07 4.82 -24.97
C PRO A 223 3.17 3.84 -24.20
N LEU A 224 2.40 4.33 -23.23
CA LEU A 224 1.40 3.52 -22.53
C LEU A 224 0.16 3.28 -23.41
N LYS A 225 -0.06 2.01 -23.79
CA LYS A 225 -1.39 1.50 -24.14
C LYS A 225 -1.99 0.87 -22.88
N GLN A 226 -3.19 1.32 -22.52
CA GLN A 226 -4.09 0.82 -21.44
C GLN A 226 -4.07 1.61 -20.13
N ALA A 227 -5.28 1.75 -19.58
CA ALA A 227 -5.69 2.76 -18.61
C ALA A 227 -4.87 2.73 -17.32
N ALA A 228 -4.45 3.93 -16.91
CA ALA A 228 -3.46 4.18 -15.88
C ALA A 228 -4.11 4.94 -14.72
N VAL A 229 -4.17 4.34 -13.53
CA VAL A 229 -4.63 5.05 -12.32
C VAL A 229 -3.48 5.87 -11.73
N ASP A 230 -3.72 7.15 -11.45
CA ASP A 230 -2.81 8.01 -10.69
C ASP A 230 -2.69 7.49 -9.26
N GLY A 231 -1.61 6.77 -8.94
CA GLY A 231 -1.43 6.21 -7.60
C GLY A 231 -1.37 7.28 -6.51
N VAL A 232 -0.74 8.42 -6.78
CA VAL A 232 -0.68 9.52 -5.81
C VAL A 232 -2.04 10.24 -5.75
N GLY A 233 -2.72 10.38 -6.88
CA GLY A 233 -4.07 10.91 -6.97
C GLY A 233 -5.08 10.07 -6.18
N ALA A 234 -5.03 8.75 -6.32
CA ALA A 234 -5.84 7.81 -5.55
C ALA A 234 -5.56 7.91 -4.04
N PHE A 235 -4.28 8.01 -3.66
CA PHE A 235 -3.89 8.26 -2.27
C PHE A 235 -4.43 9.61 -1.75
N LEU A 236 -4.22 10.69 -2.50
CA LEU A 236 -4.69 12.04 -2.14
C LEU A 236 -6.21 12.12 -2.05
N ALA A 237 -6.93 11.38 -2.89
CA ALA A 237 -8.39 11.33 -2.88
C ALA A 237 -8.96 10.66 -1.61
N CYS A 238 -8.14 9.86 -0.92
CA CYS A 238 -8.48 9.30 0.39
C CYS A 238 -8.38 10.33 1.52
N LEU A 239 -7.57 11.38 1.35
CA LEU A 239 -7.32 12.38 2.39
C LEU A 239 -8.45 13.38 2.54
N ARG A 240 -8.55 13.94 3.74
CA ARG A 240 -9.47 15.00 4.12
C ARG A 240 -8.70 16.06 4.89
N THR A 241 -9.20 17.29 4.92
CA THR A 241 -8.66 18.30 5.82
C THR A 241 -9.78 19.27 6.15
N ASP A 242 -9.88 19.63 7.42
CA ASP A 242 -10.81 20.64 7.93
C ASP A 242 -10.21 22.05 7.82
N ARG A 243 -8.94 22.16 7.38
CA ARG A 243 -8.24 23.42 7.33
C ARG A 243 -8.71 24.29 6.15
N PRO A 244 -8.98 25.59 6.37
CA PRO A 244 -9.37 26.50 5.29
C PRO A 244 -8.29 26.68 4.20
N ASP A 245 -7.03 26.42 4.51
CA ASP A 245 -5.91 26.50 3.57
C ASP A 245 -5.71 25.22 2.74
N GLY A 246 -6.52 24.18 2.97
CA GLY A 246 -6.44 22.91 2.24
C GLY A 246 -5.15 22.12 2.51
N LEU A 247 -4.43 22.44 3.58
CA LEU A 247 -3.19 21.73 3.95
C LEU A 247 -3.50 20.55 4.87
N PHE A 248 -2.70 19.49 4.75
CA PHE A 248 -2.71 18.34 5.64
C PHE A 248 -1.68 18.53 6.74
N THR A 249 -2.03 18.24 7.98
CA THR A 249 -1.06 18.17 9.06
C THR A 249 -0.14 16.96 8.81
N THR A 250 1.18 17.13 8.96
CA THR A 250 2.13 16.05 8.67
C THR A 250 3.12 15.89 9.82
N VAL A 251 3.09 14.73 10.47
CA VAL A 251 4.10 14.33 11.46
C VAL A 251 5.26 13.69 10.72
N VAL A 252 6.46 14.21 10.94
CA VAL A 252 7.69 13.65 10.37
C VAL A 252 8.36 12.82 11.45
N VAL A 253 8.61 11.54 11.18
CA VAL A 253 9.27 10.60 12.09
C VAL A 253 10.49 9.98 11.43
N ASP A 254 11.46 9.54 12.23
CA ASP A 254 12.53 8.69 11.73
C ASP A 254 12.10 7.23 11.58
N GLU A 255 13.04 6.39 11.13
CA GLU A 255 12.84 4.96 10.91
C GLU A 255 12.50 4.18 12.18
N CYS A 256 12.75 4.76 13.36
CA CYS A 256 12.44 4.22 14.69
C CYS A 256 11.13 4.80 15.26
N ASN A 257 10.36 5.53 14.45
CA ASN A 257 9.14 6.25 14.83
C ASN A 257 9.38 7.40 15.83
N VAL A 258 10.61 7.91 15.95
CA VAL A 258 10.90 9.10 16.76
C VAL A 258 10.47 10.34 16.00
N ALA A 259 9.62 11.17 16.61
CA ALA A 259 9.17 12.41 15.99
C ALA A 259 10.32 13.40 15.78
N LEU A 260 10.53 13.81 14.53
CA LEU A 260 11.53 14.80 14.11
C LEU A 260 10.94 16.21 13.98
N GLY A 261 9.62 16.30 13.77
CA GLY A 261 8.91 17.58 13.71
C GLY A 261 7.49 17.47 13.16
N LEU A 262 6.78 18.59 13.23
CA LEU A 262 5.45 18.77 12.66
C LEU A 262 5.55 19.79 11.53
N VAL A 263 4.97 19.45 10.37
CA VAL A 263 4.95 20.28 9.17
C VAL A 263 3.56 20.23 8.53
N TYR A 264 3.38 20.97 7.44
CA TYR A 264 2.14 20.97 6.66
C TYR A 264 2.45 20.51 5.24
N SER A 265 1.54 19.77 4.64
CA SER A 265 1.67 19.27 3.27
C SER A 265 0.47 19.73 2.43
N SER A 266 0.73 20.30 1.26
CA SER A 266 -0.27 20.44 0.20
C SER A 266 -0.30 19.18 -0.67
N ALA A 267 -1.36 19.01 -1.47
CA ALA A 267 -1.43 17.94 -2.48
C ALA A 267 -0.22 17.95 -3.42
N GLU A 268 0.26 19.14 -3.81
CA GLU A 268 1.48 19.31 -4.60
C GLU A 268 2.71 18.80 -3.86
N SER A 269 2.89 19.16 -2.58
CA SER A 269 4.04 18.73 -1.80
C SER A 269 4.10 17.21 -1.58
N VAL A 270 2.95 16.54 -1.46
CA VAL A 270 2.88 15.06 -1.39
C VAL A 270 3.30 14.45 -2.72
N ARG A 271 2.79 14.95 -3.85
CA ARG A 271 3.22 14.50 -5.20
C ARG A 271 4.72 14.66 -5.39
N THR A 272 5.26 15.83 -5.06
CA THR A 272 6.70 16.09 -5.17
C THR A 272 7.51 15.18 -4.25
N SER A 273 7.03 14.94 -3.02
CA SER A 273 7.73 14.07 -2.06
C SER A 273 7.84 12.63 -2.54
N VAL A 274 6.77 12.08 -3.11
CA VAL A 274 6.74 10.72 -3.66
C VAL A 274 7.61 10.63 -4.91
N ALA A 275 7.54 11.62 -5.80
CA ALA A 275 8.33 11.67 -7.03
C ALA A 275 9.84 11.75 -6.74
N GLU A 276 10.24 12.61 -5.81
CA GLU A 276 11.64 12.87 -5.45
C GLU A 276 12.18 11.92 -4.37
N LEU A 277 11.34 11.06 -3.78
CA LEU A 277 11.66 10.26 -2.59
C LEU A 277 12.27 11.12 -1.46
N ARG A 278 11.68 12.30 -1.24
CA ARG A 278 12.25 13.35 -0.40
C ARG A 278 11.21 14.00 0.51
N GLY A 279 11.63 14.46 1.69
CA GLY A 279 10.80 15.32 2.54
C GLY A 279 10.57 16.68 1.89
N VAL A 280 9.45 16.82 1.17
CA VAL A 280 8.99 18.09 0.57
C VAL A 280 7.67 18.49 1.22
N TYR A 281 7.63 19.69 1.78
CA TYR A 281 6.50 20.18 2.58
C TYR A 281 5.97 21.49 2.03
N PHE A 282 4.82 21.94 2.52
CA PHE A 282 4.30 23.27 2.26
C PHE A 282 4.66 24.23 3.40
N SER A 283 5.43 25.27 3.09
CA SER A 283 5.81 26.28 4.07
C SER A 283 4.78 27.40 4.10
N ARG A 284 3.91 27.41 5.10
CA ARG A 284 2.87 28.45 5.29
C ARG A 284 3.42 29.87 5.30
N SER A 285 4.59 30.09 5.91
CA SER A 285 5.23 31.41 5.97
C SER A 285 5.85 31.85 4.64
N ARG A 286 6.17 30.91 3.75
CA ARG A 286 6.75 31.18 2.42
C ARG A 286 5.71 31.11 1.30
N GLY A 287 4.51 30.60 1.62
CA GLY A 287 3.43 30.39 0.65
C GLY A 287 3.75 29.38 -0.45
N GLY A 288 4.62 28.39 -0.21
CA GLY A 288 5.04 27.48 -1.28
C GLY A 288 5.81 26.25 -0.80
N LEU A 289 6.23 25.44 -1.78
CA LEU A 289 6.98 24.21 -1.55
C LEU A 289 8.32 24.48 -0.84
N TRP A 290 8.65 23.59 0.08
CA TRP A 290 9.88 23.59 0.84
C TRP A 290 10.48 22.19 0.86
N ARG A 291 11.55 22.02 0.09
CA ARG A 291 12.36 20.80 0.10
C ARG A 291 13.30 20.83 1.29
N LYS A 292 13.07 19.95 2.27
CA LYS A 292 13.83 19.96 3.51
C LYS A 292 15.30 19.67 3.24
N GLY A 293 16.16 20.53 3.77
CA GLY A 293 17.61 20.37 3.69
C GLY A 293 18.30 21.16 2.58
N ASP A 294 17.59 21.75 1.61
CA ASP A 294 18.21 22.51 0.50
C ASP A 294 19.22 23.56 0.98
N SER A 295 18.87 24.33 2.02
CA SER A 295 19.74 25.37 2.56
C SER A 295 20.72 24.89 3.65
N SER A 296 20.49 23.71 4.24
CA SER A 296 21.19 23.27 5.47
C SER A 296 22.04 22.01 5.29
N GLY A 297 21.90 21.30 4.17
CA GLY A 297 22.47 19.97 3.95
C GLY A 297 21.82 18.85 4.77
N ALA A 298 20.85 19.17 5.63
CA ALA A 298 20.10 18.22 6.45
C ALA A 298 18.91 17.63 5.68
N LEU A 299 19.23 16.79 4.70
CA LEU A 299 18.29 16.16 3.77
C LEU A 299 17.43 15.09 4.46
N GLN A 300 16.23 14.88 3.93
CA GLN A 300 15.32 13.83 4.38
C GLN A 300 14.93 13.00 3.17
N GLU A 301 15.32 11.74 3.15
CA GLU A 301 14.85 10.74 2.19
C GLU A 301 13.52 10.20 2.70
N LEU A 302 12.47 10.29 1.89
CA LEU A 302 11.15 9.74 2.24
C LEU A 302 11.17 8.23 2.05
N VAL A 303 10.89 7.48 3.11
CA VAL A 303 10.93 6.01 3.12
C VAL A 303 9.61 5.37 3.54
N GLY A 304 8.63 6.17 3.97
CA GLY A 304 7.26 5.71 4.24
C GLY A 304 6.30 6.88 4.32
N LEU A 305 5.04 6.63 3.94
CA LEU A 305 3.96 7.61 3.97
C LEU A 305 2.69 6.90 4.45
N ASP A 306 2.18 7.32 5.62
CA ASP A 306 0.95 6.78 6.18
C ASP A 306 -0.08 7.89 6.40
N VAL A 307 -1.30 7.44 6.68
CA VAL A 307 -2.48 8.25 6.95
C VAL A 307 -3.07 7.75 8.27
N ASP A 308 -3.67 8.64 9.06
CA ASP A 308 -4.40 8.26 10.27
C ASP A 308 -5.80 7.67 10.00
N CYS A 309 -6.54 7.39 11.06
CA CYS A 309 -7.77 6.57 10.98
C CYS A 309 -8.96 7.28 10.32
N ASP A 310 -9.05 8.60 10.41
CA ASP A 310 -10.06 9.46 9.79
C ASP A 310 -9.52 10.20 8.55
N SER A 311 -8.25 9.97 8.23
CA SER A 311 -7.59 10.42 7.01
C SER A 311 -7.39 11.93 6.91
N ASP A 312 -7.18 12.60 8.03
CA ASP A 312 -6.93 14.05 8.08
C ASP A 312 -5.47 14.45 8.40
N ALA A 313 -4.65 13.50 8.85
CA ALA A 313 -3.23 13.70 9.07
C ALA A 313 -2.35 12.67 8.34
N LEU A 314 -1.18 13.15 7.95
CA LEU A 314 -0.14 12.37 7.29
C LEU A 314 1.00 12.04 8.27
N ARG A 315 1.59 10.87 8.08
CA ARG A 315 2.84 10.48 8.74
C ARG A 315 3.91 10.23 7.70
N PHE A 316 4.95 11.05 7.69
CA PHE A 316 6.12 10.86 6.83
C PHE A 316 7.21 10.16 7.63
N VAL A 317 7.58 8.96 7.21
CA VAL A 317 8.75 8.25 7.73
C VAL A 317 9.94 8.62 6.87
N VAL A 318 10.96 9.23 7.46
CA VAL A 318 12.13 9.74 6.73
C VAL A 318 13.44 9.18 7.26
N ARG A 319 14.39 8.95 6.36
CA ARG A 319 15.79 8.74 6.72
C ARG A 319 16.53 10.06 6.62
N GLN A 320 17.10 10.50 7.75
CA GLN A 320 17.87 11.73 7.81
C GLN A 320 19.24 11.51 7.16
N ARG A 321 19.56 12.28 6.11
CA ARG A 321 20.86 12.27 5.42
C ARG A 321 21.58 13.61 5.58
N GLY A 322 22.91 13.57 5.47
CA GLY A 322 23.76 14.76 5.57
C GLY A 322 23.98 15.26 7.00
N LYS A 323 24.39 16.52 7.15
CA LYS A 323 24.69 17.10 8.47
C LYS A 323 23.40 17.11 9.31
N PRO A 324 23.40 16.65 10.57
CA PRO A 324 22.20 16.69 11.39
C PRO A 324 21.67 18.12 11.43
N PRO A 325 20.35 18.33 11.29
CA PRO A 325 19.81 19.68 11.36
C PRO A 325 20.20 20.32 12.70
N VAL A 326 20.33 21.65 12.75
CA VAL A 326 20.62 22.37 14.00
C VAL A 326 19.59 22.02 15.09
N SER A 327 18.36 21.63 14.70
CA SER A 327 17.33 21.08 15.58
C SER A 327 17.60 19.67 16.11
N ALA A 328 18.33 18.81 15.39
CA ALA A 328 18.76 17.48 15.87
C ALA A 328 19.99 17.57 16.79
N GLN A 329 20.90 18.52 16.54
CA GLN A 329 21.91 18.90 17.54
C GLN A 329 21.26 19.50 18.80
N LYS A 330 20.15 20.25 18.64
CA LYS A 330 19.26 20.65 19.73
C LYS A 330 18.28 19.55 20.17
N ALA A 331 18.19 18.38 19.55
CA ALA A 331 17.39 17.28 20.08
C ALA A 331 18.24 16.46 21.05
N ALA A 332 19.50 16.24 20.70
CA ALA A 332 20.51 15.75 21.63
C ALA A 332 20.78 16.72 22.80
N ASN A 333 20.55 18.04 22.64
CA ASN A 333 20.93 19.04 23.65
C ASN A 333 19.85 20.08 24.05
N GLY A 334 18.61 19.98 23.58
CA GLY A 334 17.64 21.11 23.62
C GLY A 334 16.14 20.75 23.63
N TYR A 335 15.75 19.48 23.43
CA TYR A 335 14.43 18.98 23.87
C TYR A 335 14.32 18.91 25.42
N ARG A 336 15.33 19.40 26.15
CA ARG A 336 15.29 19.68 27.59
C ARG A 336 14.85 21.10 27.95
N LYS A 337 14.56 22.00 27.00
CA LYS A 337 14.27 23.43 27.29
C LYS A 337 12.84 23.92 27.05
N GLY A 338 11.86 23.04 26.85
CA GLY A 338 10.43 23.43 26.78
C GLY A 338 9.52 22.40 27.43
N LEU A 339 8.97 22.73 28.60
CA LEU A 339 7.88 22.04 29.32
C LEU A 339 8.06 20.57 29.74
N ASN A 340 9.24 20.18 30.26
CA ASN A 340 9.35 19.02 31.16
C ASN A 340 9.49 19.39 32.65
N LEU A 341 9.37 20.67 32.99
CA LEU A 341 8.99 21.09 34.34
C LEU A 341 7.50 21.42 34.29
N THR A 342 6.64 20.60 34.91
CA THR A 342 5.56 21.03 35.81
C THR A 342 4.76 19.81 36.30
N ILE A 343 4.54 18.77 35.48
CA ILE A 343 3.62 17.67 35.88
C ILE A 343 4.25 16.71 36.91
N ALA A 344 5.48 16.23 36.68
CA ALA A 344 6.13 15.31 37.63
C ALA A 344 6.45 15.97 38.99
N ALA A 345 6.73 17.28 39.01
CA ALA A 345 6.91 18.03 40.24
C ALA A 345 5.57 18.30 40.95
N ALA A 346 4.51 18.66 40.21
CA ALA A 346 3.19 18.89 40.79
C ALA A 346 2.57 17.62 41.40
N LEU A 347 2.83 16.43 40.81
CA LEU A 347 2.43 15.14 41.38
C LEU A 347 3.25 14.77 42.63
N LYS A 348 4.55 15.09 42.65
CA LYS A 348 5.42 14.83 43.81
C LYS A 348 5.15 15.76 45.00
N TYR A 349 4.62 16.97 44.76
CA TYR A 349 4.33 17.98 45.77
C TYR A 349 2.83 18.20 46.04
N GLY A 350 1.94 17.36 45.50
CA GLY A 350 0.50 17.38 45.84
C GLY A 350 -0.23 18.65 45.43
N LEU A 351 0.18 19.30 44.34
CA LEU A 351 -0.38 20.60 43.89
C LEU A 351 -1.70 20.47 43.12
N PHE A 352 -2.24 19.26 42.95
CA PHE A 352 -3.58 19.03 42.41
C PHE A 352 -4.46 18.42 43.51
N PRO A 353 -5.52 19.11 43.98
CA PRO A 353 -6.53 18.45 44.80
C PRO A 353 -7.17 17.35 43.96
N HIS A 354 -7.32 16.18 44.58
CA HIS A 354 -7.85 14.95 43.98
C HIS A 354 -9.05 15.21 43.08
N VAL A 355 -8.96 14.76 41.82
CA VAL A 355 -10.10 14.48 40.94
C VAL A 355 -10.02 13.02 40.54
#